data_AF-A0A1C2IDT9-F1
#
_entry.id   AF-A0A1C2IDT9-F1
#
_cell.length_a   1.000
_cell.length_b   1.000
_cell.length_c   1.000
_cell.angle_alpha   90.00
_cell.angle_beta   90.00
_cell.angle_gamma   90.00
#
_symmetry.space_group_name_H-M   'P 1'
#
loop_
_entity.id
_entity.type
_entity.pdbx_description
1 polymer ?
#
loop_
_entity_poly.entity_id
_entity_poly.type
_entity_poly.pdbx_seq_one_letter_code
_entity_poly.pdbx_strand_id
1 'polypeptide(L)'
;MATTEVLAFDWGVGVLGVLDINGNEYIPYHYGEEMIQGAKRIVSCVGTVVSFNGNRRDLEEISKILGLSSVIDLHICGEHNDMLEITSDIRWPPRPGTASILGPGLRETYKHYFGHRTVVPPSHLSDYEANNWSDCHMTAELWKKWKLGNLGQ
;
A
#
# COMPACT_ATOMS: atom_id res chain seq x y z
N MET A 1 -22.48 -9.22 -9.11
CA MET A 1 -21.59 -9.49 -7.98
C MET A 1 -20.97 -8.17 -7.61
N ALA A 2 -21.15 -7.70 -6.38
CA ALA A 2 -20.43 -6.50 -5.93
C ALA A 2 -18.93 -6.81 -6.01
N THR A 3 -18.16 -5.99 -6.70
CA THR A 3 -16.69 -6.08 -6.70
C THR A 3 -16.23 -5.85 -5.28
N THR A 4 -15.52 -6.82 -4.70
CA THR A 4 -14.96 -6.70 -3.37
C THR A 4 -14.00 -5.50 -3.32
N GLU A 5 -14.12 -4.66 -2.28
CA GLU A 5 -13.31 -3.45 -2.12
C GLU A 5 -11.81 -3.81 -2.07
N VAL A 6 -10.98 -2.99 -2.72
CA VAL A 6 -9.52 -3.14 -2.66
C VAL A 6 -8.92 -1.78 -2.38
N LEU A 7 -8.23 -1.63 -1.26
CA LEU A 7 -7.65 -0.37 -0.81
C LEU A 7 -6.13 -0.48 -0.78
N ALA A 8 -5.43 0.46 -1.42
CA ALA A 8 -4.01 0.70 -1.15
C ALA A 8 -3.88 1.81 -0.11
N PHE A 9 -2.97 1.68 0.85
CA PHE A 9 -2.73 2.72 1.84
C PHE A 9 -1.23 2.94 2.09
N ASP A 10 -0.89 4.14 2.54
CA ASP A 10 0.44 4.54 2.96
C ASP A 10 0.34 5.53 4.13
N TRP A 11 1.19 5.34 5.14
CA TRP A 11 1.33 6.30 6.23
C TRP A 11 2.45 7.30 5.95
N GLY A 12 2.05 8.56 5.75
CA GLY A 12 2.94 9.71 5.73
C GLY A 12 2.94 10.45 7.06
N VAL A 13 3.95 11.31 7.26
CA VAL A 13 3.96 12.20 8.44
C VAL A 13 2.77 13.17 8.32
N GLY A 14 1.76 12.99 9.18
CA GLY A 14 0.59 13.87 9.22
C GLY A 14 -0.48 13.60 8.14
N VAL A 15 -0.37 12.50 7.38
CA VAL A 15 -1.40 12.05 6.44
C VAL A 15 -1.47 10.53 6.38
N LEU A 16 -2.67 9.98 6.47
CA LEU A 16 -2.95 8.58 6.12
C LEU A 16 -3.68 8.57 4.78
N GLY A 17 -3.00 8.13 3.72
CA GLY A 17 -3.60 8.02 2.40
C GLY A 17 -4.31 6.69 2.22
N VAL A 18 -5.50 6.73 1.64
CA VAL A 18 -6.23 5.53 1.23
C VAL A 18 -6.69 5.72 -0.22
N LEU A 19 -6.23 4.85 -1.10
CA LEU A 19 -6.62 4.77 -2.50
C LEU A 19 -7.54 3.55 -2.71
N ASP A 20 -8.80 3.78 -3.06
CA ASP A 20 -9.64 2.73 -3.63
C ASP A 20 -9.10 2.37 -5.02
N ILE A 21 -8.57 1.16 -5.15
CA ILE A 21 -7.94 0.67 -6.38
C ILE A 21 -8.98 0.47 -7.49
N ASN A 22 -10.20 0.06 -7.13
CA ASN A 22 -11.28 -0.19 -8.10
C ASN A 22 -11.91 1.12 -8.55
N GLY A 23 -12.16 2.04 -7.62
CA GLY A 23 -12.72 3.37 -7.88
C GLY A 23 -11.70 4.38 -8.42
N ASN A 24 -10.41 4.10 -8.28
CA ASN A 24 -9.30 5.04 -8.53
C ASN A 24 -9.50 6.37 -7.78
N GLU A 25 -10.00 6.28 -6.54
CA GLU A 25 -10.31 7.42 -5.69
C GLU A 25 -9.37 7.44 -4.49
N TYR A 26 -8.62 8.53 -4.34
CA TYR A 26 -7.72 8.73 -3.21
C TYR A 26 -8.33 9.71 -2.21
N ILE A 27 -8.31 9.31 -0.94
CA ILE A 27 -8.77 10.13 0.16
C ILE A 27 -7.60 10.28 1.15
N PRO A 28 -7.07 11.49 1.32
CA PRO A 28 -6.14 11.79 2.40
C PRO A 28 -6.91 12.02 3.70
N TYR A 29 -6.52 11.35 4.77
CA TYR A 29 -7.05 11.57 6.11
C TYR A 29 -6.02 12.33 6.96
N HIS A 30 -6.39 13.52 7.44
CA HIS A 30 -5.46 14.44 8.10
C HIS A 30 -5.76 14.63 9.59
N TYR A 31 -4.81 14.24 10.45
CA TYR A 31 -4.82 14.48 11.91
C TYR A 31 -6.08 14.05 12.69
N GLY A 32 -5.91 13.71 13.97
CA GLY A 32 -7.02 13.50 14.90
C GLY A 32 -8.11 12.55 14.37
N GLU A 33 -9.36 13.02 14.36
CA GLU A 33 -10.53 12.19 14.02
C GLU A 33 -10.52 11.71 12.57
N GLU A 34 -10.01 12.48 11.60
CA GLU A 34 -9.94 12.01 10.21
C GLU A 34 -9.00 10.81 10.09
N MET A 35 -7.83 10.85 10.73
CA MET A 35 -6.91 9.72 10.75
C MET A 35 -7.53 8.49 11.43
N ILE A 36 -8.30 8.68 12.50
CA ILE A 36 -9.04 7.59 13.15
C ILE A 36 -10.07 6.99 12.17
N GLN A 37 -10.76 7.82 11.39
CA GLN A 37 -11.70 7.36 10.36
C GLN A 37 -10.98 6.60 9.23
N GLY A 38 -9.84 7.09 8.74
CA GLY A 38 -9.02 6.41 7.75
C GLY A 38 -8.51 5.06 8.25
N ALA A 39 -8.00 5.01 9.48
CA ALA A 39 -7.57 3.78 10.14
C ALA A 39 -8.72 2.78 10.29
N LYS A 40 -9.90 3.25 10.74
CA LYS A 40 -11.13 2.44 10.81
C LYS A 40 -11.54 1.90 9.44
N ARG A 41 -11.43 2.69 8.38
CA ARG A 41 -11.73 2.25 7.01
C ARG A 41 -10.81 1.11 6.58
N ILE A 42 -9.51 1.21 6.86
CA ILE A 42 -8.54 0.14 6.53
C ILE A 42 -8.89 -1.14 7.28
N VAL A 43 -9.06 -1.08 8.61
CA VAL A 43 -9.29 -2.30 9.41
C VAL A 43 -10.67 -2.92 9.18
N SER A 44 -11.68 -2.13 8.82
CA SER A 44 -13.03 -2.63 8.54
C SER A 44 -13.25 -3.09 7.10
N CYS A 45 -12.28 -2.88 6.20
CA CYS A 45 -12.32 -3.38 4.84
C CYS A 45 -12.41 -4.91 4.86
N VAL A 46 -13.53 -5.45 4.36
CA VAL A 46 -13.78 -6.90 4.25
C VAL A 46 -13.14 -7.52 3.00
N GLY A 47 -12.59 -6.68 2.13
CA GLY A 47 -11.93 -7.10 0.89
C GLY A 47 -10.44 -7.26 1.04
N THR A 48 -9.68 -6.53 0.24
CA THR A 48 -8.22 -6.56 0.31
C THR A 48 -7.68 -5.18 0.66
N VAL A 49 -6.78 -5.12 1.63
CA VAL A 49 -5.95 -3.95 1.90
C VAL A 49 -4.51 -4.23 1.47
N VAL A 50 -3.86 -3.24 0.89
CA VAL A 50 -2.56 -3.35 0.25
C VAL A 50 -1.67 -2.23 0.76
N SER A 51 -0.44 -2.55 1.12
CA SER A 51 0.58 -1.58 1.53
C SER A 51 1.94 -1.97 0.96
N PHE A 52 2.93 -1.10 1.09
CA PHE A 52 4.32 -1.46 0.84
C PHE A 52 5.14 -1.26 2.12
N ASN A 53 5.62 -2.35 2.73
CA ASN A 53 6.27 -2.36 4.04
C ASN A 53 5.34 -1.97 5.20
N GLY A 54 4.03 -2.21 5.04
CA GLY A 54 3.03 -1.87 6.05
C GLY A 54 3.11 -2.73 7.30
N ASN A 55 3.53 -3.99 7.20
CA ASN A 55 3.71 -4.87 8.35
C ASN A 55 4.73 -4.34 9.35
N ARG A 56 5.71 -3.54 8.89
CA ARG A 56 6.82 -3.05 9.71
C ARG A 56 6.69 -1.59 10.12
N ARG A 57 5.73 -0.86 9.56
CA ARG A 57 5.61 0.59 9.78
C ARG A 57 4.16 1.02 9.85
N ASP A 58 3.44 0.90 8.74
CA ASP A 58 2.13 1.56 8.60
C ASP A 58 1.09 0.95 9.56
N LEU A 59 1.08 -0.37 9.74
CA LEU A 59 0.18 -1.03 10.69
C LEU A 59 0.50 -0.67 12.15
N GLU A 60 1.77 -0.45 12.48
CA GLU A 60 2.15 0.00 13.82
C GLU A 60 1.58 1.40 14.10
N GLU A 61 1.70 2.31 13.14
CA GLU A 61 1.13 3.66 13.26
C GLU A 61 -0.40 3.66 13.29
N ILE A 62 -1.05 2.82 12.47
CA ILE A 62 -2.50 2.60 12.54
C ILE A 62 -2.93 2.09 13.93
N SER A 63 -2.19 1.16 14.52
CA SER A 63 -2.50 0.65 15.86
C SER A 63 -2.44 1.76 16.93
N LYS A 64 -1.46 2.66 16.82
CA LYS A 64 -1.33 3.84 17.70
C LYS A 64 -2.49 4.80 17.52
N ILE A 65 -2.88 5.09 16.27
CA ILE A 65 -4.02 5.97 15.95
C ILE A 65 -5.32 5.43 16.56
N LEU A 66 -5.52 4.11 16.52
CA LEU A 66 -6.69 3.45 17.07
C LEU A 66 -6.65 3.27 18.59
N GLY A 67 -5.58 3.71 19.26
CA GLY A 67 -5.42 3.59 20.71
C GLY A 67 -5.17 2.15 21.17
N LEU A 68 -4.65 1.28 20.31
CA LEU A 68 -4.29 -0.10 20.65
C LEU A 68 -2.94 -0.14 21.35
N SER A 69 -2.75 -1.14 22.21
CA SER A 69 -1.50 -1.30 22.98
C SER A 69 -0.38 -1.94 22.16
N SER A 70 -0.73 -2.68 21.11
CA SER A 70 0.20 -3.35 20.20
C SER A 70 -0.42 -3.55 18.82
N VAL A 71 0.43 -3.64 17.79
CA VAL A 71 0.00 -4.04 16.43
C VAL A 71 -0.56 -5.46 16.40
N ILE A 72 -0.20 -6.33 17.36
CA ILE A 72 -0.74 -7.69 17.47
C ILE A 72 -2.25 -7.66 17.76
N ASP A 73 -2.74 -6.61 18.41
CA ASP A 73 -4.16 -6.42 18.70
C ASP A 73 -4.93 -5.82 17.51
N LEU A 74 -4.22 -5.41 16.46
CA LEU A 74 -4.82 -4.85 15.24
C LEU A 74 -5.40 -5.99 14.40
N HIS A 75 -6.73 -5.98 14.23
CA HIS A 75 -7.42 -6.94 13.37
C HIS A 75 -7.98 -6.25 12.14
N ILE A 76 -7.52 -6.68 10.95
CA ILE A 76 -8.08 -6.29 9.67
C ILE A 76 -9.13 -7.34 9.29
N CYS A 77 -10.36 -6.92 8.99
CA CYS A 77 -11.47 -7.81 8.69
C CYS A 77 -11.27 -8.61 7.39
N GLY A 78 -10.58 -8.04 6.42
CA GLY A 78 -10.26 -8.63 5.13
C GLY A 78 -8.85 -9.22 5.06
N GLU A 79 -8.35 -9.36 3.84
CA GLU A 79 -6.99 -9.79 3.54
C GLU A 79 -6.04 -8.59 3.51
N HIS A 80 -4.86 -8.72 4.10
CA HIS A 80 -3.79 -7.73 3.95
C HIS A 80 -2.64 -8.30 3.12
N ASN A 81 -2.22 -7.54 2.10
CA ASN A 81 -1.11 -7.86 1.23
C ASN A 81 -0.01 -6.80 1.37
N ASP A 82 1.12 -7.19 1.99
CA ASP A 82 2.33 -6.37 2.01
C ASP A 82 3.18 -6.62 0.77
N MET A 83 3.23 -5.62 -0.12
CA MET A 83 3.94 -5.73 -1.39
C MET A 83 5.46 -5.79 -1.22
N LEU A 84 6.04 -5.31 -0.12
CA LEU A 84 7.48 -5.49 0.12
C LEU A 84 7.79 -6.97 0.33
N GLU A 85 7.00 -7.66 1.15
CA GLU A 85 7.18 -9.09 1.42
C GLU A 85 6.96 -9.90 0.13
N ILE A 86 5.83 -9.66 -0.56
CA ILE A 86 5.48 -10.35 -1.81
C ILE A 86 6.58 -10.18 -2.86
N THR A 87 7.06 -8.95 -3.09
CA THR A 87 8.11 -8.72 -4.10
C THR A 87 9.47 -9.27 -3.69
N SER A 88 9.76 -9.31 -2.38
CA SER A 88 11.00 -9.91 -1.87
C SER A 88 11.07 -11.42 -2.05
N ASP A 89 9.91 -12.10 -2.07
CA ASP A 89 9.84 -13.54 -2.29
C ASP A 89 9.97 -13.93 -3.77
N ILE A 90 9.76 -12.99 -4.69
CA ILE A 90 9.95 -13.21 -6.12
C ILE A 90 11.46 -13.11 -6.44
N ARG A 91 12.05 -14.25 -6.82
CA ARG A 91 13.48 -14.35 -7.21
C ARG A 91 13.66 -14.29 -8.72
N TRP A 92 14.76 -13.67 -9.20
CA TRP A 92 15.12 -13.73 -10.63
C TRP A 92 16.54 -14.25 -10.91
N PRO A 93 16.69 -15.30 -11.74
CA PRO A 93 15.62 -16.15 -12.27
C PRO A 93 14.90 -16.88 -11.12
N PRO A 94 13.66 -17.39 -11.31
CA PRO A 94 12.86 -18.05 -10.27
C PRO A 94 13.40 -19.45 -9.93
N ARG A 95 14.67 -19.51 -9.50
CA ARG A 95 15.41 -20.71 -9.17
C ARG A 95 15.90 -20.62 -7.72
N PRO A 96 15.94 -21.74 -7.00
CA PRO A 96 16.59 -21.78 -5.69
C PRO A 96 18.04 -21.27 -5.80
N GLY A 97 18.41 -20.31 -4.95
CA GLY A 97 19.78 -19.75 -4.89
C GLY A 97 20.00 -18.44 -5.64
N THR A 98 18.98 -17.86 -6.28
CA THR A 98 19.06 -16.53 -6.90
C THR A 98 18.56 -15.45 -5.96
N ALA A 99 19.04 -14.22 -6.17
CA ALA A 99 18.71 -13.07 -5.33
C ALA A 99 17.26 -12.60 -5.56
N SER A 100 16.65 -12.09 -4.49
CA SER A 100 15.36 -11.42 -4.53
C SER A 100 15.41 -10.17 -5.40
N ILE A 101 14.30 -9.85 -6.07
CA ILE A 101 14.13 -8.65 -6.87
C ILE A 101 13.73 -7.48 -5.96
N LEU A 102 14.63 -7.08 -5.06
CA LEU A 102 14.41 -5.91 -4.22
C LEU A 102 15.12 -4.69 -4.80
N GLY A 103 14.36 -3.64 -5.10
CA GLY A 103 14.91 -2.30 -5.05
C GLY A 103 15.07 -1.88 -3.58
N PRO A 104 15.93 -0.89 -3.26
CA PRO A 104 16.11 -0.40 -1.87
C PRO A 104 14.84 0.23 -1.26
N GLY A 105 13.77 0.44 -2.04
CA GLY A 105 12.50 0.98 -1.60
C GLY A 105 11.40 0.83 -2.64
N LEU A 106 10.23 1.42 -2.38
CA LEU A 106 9.06 1.36 -3.24
C LEU A 106 9.34 1.89 -4.64
N ARG A 107 9.96 3.07 -4.76
CA ARG A 107 10.22 3.73 -6.05
C ARG A 107 11.12 2.91 -6.95
N GLU A 108 12.17 2.32 -6.40
CA GLU A 108 13.13 1.49 -7.12
C GLU A 108 12.51 0.15 -7.50
N THR A 109 11.72 -0.45 -6.61
CA THR A 109 10.95 -1.66 -6.90
C THR A 109 9.95 -1.40 -8.02
N TYR A 110 9.20 -0.30 -7.95
CA TYR A 110 8.29 0.11 -9.01
C TYR A 110 9.02 0.33 -10.35
N LYS A 111 10.15 1.06 -10.34
CA LYS A 111 10.96 1.28 -11.55
C LYS A 111 11.48 -0.02 -12.16
N HIS A 112 11.78 -1.03 -11.35
CA HIS A 112 12.19 -2.34 -11.86
C HIS A 112 11.10 -2.96 -12.74
N TYR A 113 9.84 -2.94 -12.29
CA TYR A 113 8.72 -3.61 -12.98
C TYR A 113 8.01 -2.75 -14.03
N PHE A 114 8.14 -1.43 -13.96
CA PHE A 114 7.43 -0.47 -14.83
C PHE A 114 8.37 0.46 -15.61
N GLY A 115 9.69 0.31 -15.47
CA GLY A 115 10.69 1.19 -16.08
C GLY A 115 10.67 2.60 -15.51
N HIS A 116 11.13 3.58 -16.29
CA HIS A 116 11.15 5.00 -15.90
C HIS A 116 9.80 5.71 -16.08
N ARG A 117 8.68 5.00 -15.88
CA ARG A 117 7.35 5.59 -16.01
C ARG A 117 7.13 6.65 -14.93
N THR A 118 6.88 7.88 -15.34
CA THR A 118 6.54 8.97 -14.42
C THR A 118 5.13 8.78 -13.89
N VAL A 119 5.00 8.78 -12.56
CA VAL A 119 3.72 8.83 -11.85
C VAL A 119 3.36 10.30 -11.69
N VAL A 120 2.18 10.70 -12.20
CA VAL A 120 1.73 12.10 -12.19
C VAL A 120 0.54 12.21 -11.23
N PRO A 121 0.69 12.91 -10.09
CA PRO A 121 -0.39 13.08 -9.13
C PRO A 121 -1.50 13.99 -9.64
N PRO A 122 -2.74 13.84 -9.15
CA PRO A 122 -3.81 14.80 -9.41
C PRO A 122 -3.41 16.21 -8.99
N SER A 123 -3.71 17.20 -9.83
CA SER A 123 -3.25 18.59 -9.66
C SER A 123 -3.85 19.34 -8.48
N HIS A 124 -4.85 18.78 -7.81
CA HIS A 124 -5.52 19.39 -6.66
C HIS A 124 -4.91 19.01 -5.32
N LEU A 125 -3.97 18.05 -5.29
CA LEU A 125 -3.30 17.59 -4.08
C LEU A 125 -2.19 18.55 -3.68
N SER A 126 -1.97 18.72 -2.38
CA SER A 126 -0.77 19.37 -1.86
C SER A 126 0.48 18.56 -2.19
N ASP A 127 1.68 19.16 -2.13
CA ASP A 127 2.94 18.42 -2.40
C ASP A 127 3.13 17.20 -1.47
N TYR A 128 2.65 17.29 -0.23
CA TYR A 128 2.75 16.21 0.74
C TYR A 128 1.77 15.06 0.40
N GLU A 129 0.52 15.40 0.10
CA GLU A 129 -0.48 14.44 -0.37
C GLU A 129 -0.09 13.82 -1.71
N ALA A 130 0.48 14.59 -2.62
CA ALA A 130 0.92 14.11 -3.93
C ALA A 130 2.00 13.02 -3.81
N ASN A 131 2.89 13.13 -2.82
CA ASN A 131 3.88 12.10 -2.53
C ASN A 131 3.22 10.83 -1.94
N ASN A 132 2.38 10.98 -0.92
CA ASN A 132 1.68 9.85 -0.30
C ASN A 132 0.70 9.16 -1.27
N TRP A 133 0.02 9.92 -2.13
CA TRP A 133 -0.75 9.42 -3.27
C TRP A 133 0.12 8.60 -4.22
N SER A 134 1.31 9.10 -4.56
CA SER A 134 2.22 8.39 -5.47
C SER A 134 2.63 7.04 -4.88
N ASP A 135 2.87 6.98 -3.57
CA ASP A 135 3.23 5.74 -2.88
C ASP A 135 2.05 4.76 -2.83
N CYS A 136 0.83 5.23 -2.54
CA CYS A 136 -0.40 4.43 -2.67
C CYS A 136 -0.59 3.90 -4.10
N HIS A 137 -0.38 4.76 -5.10
CA HIS A 137 -0.56 4.43 -6.51
C HIS A 137 0.46 3.39 -7.01
N MET A 138 1.74 3.59 -6.71
CA MET A 138 2.79 2.62 -7.07
C MET A 138 2.55 1.26 -6.39
N THR A 139 2.12 1.27 -5.13
CA THR A 139 1.74 0.05 -4.39
C THR A 139 0.57 -0.66 -5.06
N ALA A 140 -0.47 0.08 -5.45
CA ALA A 140 -1.63 -0.46 -6.16
C ALA A 140 -1.25 -1.08 -7.51
N GLU A 141 -0.41 -0.41 -8.30
CA GLU A 141 0.04 -0.92 -9.60
C GLU A 141 0.91 -2.19 -9.46
N LEU A 142 1.80 -2.25 -8.46
CA LEU A 142 2.56 -3.47 -8.12
C LEU A 142 1.60 -4.63 -7.78
N TRP A 143 0.61 -4.39 -6.94
CA TRP A 143 -0.40 -5.40 -6.58
C TRP A 143 -1.22 -5.86 -7.79
N LYS A 144 -1.69 -4.94 -8.64
CA LYS A 144 -2.40 -5.32 -9.89
C LYS A 144 -1.53 -6.22 -10.76
N LYS A 145 -0.26 -5.86 -10.94
CA LYS A 145 0.69 -6.66 -11.73
C LYS A 145 0.95 -8.03 -11.12
N TRP A 146 1.00 -8.13 -9.79
CA TRP A 146 1.11 -9.39 -9.06
C TRP A 146 -0.11 -10.29 -9.29
N LYS A 147 -1.32 -9.75 -9.09
CA LYS A 147 -2.57 -10.50 -9.26
C LYS A 147 -2.77 -11.02 -10.68
N LEU A 148 -2.20 -10.34 -11.67
CA LEU A 148 -2.18 -10.78 -13.07
C LEU A 148 -1.09 -11.82 -13.39
N GLY A 149 -0.24 -12.18 -12.42
CA GLY A 149 0.86 -13.14 -12.63
C GLY A 149 2.07 -12.57 -13.38
N ASN A 150 2.18 -11.24 -13.47
CA ASN A 150 3.14 -10.54 -14.33
C ASN A 150 4.33 -9.93 -13.57
N LEU A 151 4.44 -10.12 -12.25
CA LEU A 151 5.66 -9.71 -11.51
C LEU A 151 6.81 -10.72 -11.64
N GLY A 152 6.52 -11.98 -12.00
CA GLY A 152 7.53 -13.03 -12.15
C GLY A 152 7.91 -13.35 -13.59
N GLN A 153 7.65 -12.44 -14.54
CA GLN A 153 7.94 -12.56 -15.97
C GLN A 153 8.88 -11.44 -16.41
#